data_AF-A0A415LJU4-F1
#
_entry.id   AF-A0A415LJU4-F1
#
_cell.length_a   1.000
_cell.length_b   1.000
_cell.length_c   1.000
_cell.angle_alpha   90.00
_cell.angle_beta   90.00
_cell.angle_gamma   90.00
#
_symmetry.space_group_name_H-M   'P 1'
#
loop_
_entity.id
_entity.type
_entity.pdbx_description
1 polymer ?
#
loop_
_entity_poly.entity_id
_entity_poly.type
_entity_poly.pdbx_seq_one_letter_code
_entity_poly.pdbx_strand_id
1 'polypeptide(L)'
;MDYSSVNTIWVLLGAALVFFMQAGFAMVETGFTRAKNAGNIIMKNLMDFCIGTPTFWIVGFGIMFGAGNGFFGKIGGIATEANYGSAMLPDGVPFWAFLIFQTVFCATSATIVSGAMAERTKFSSYCIYSFLISLIVYPVSGHWIWGGGFISQMGFHDFAGSCAVHMVGGVAAFIGAIILGPRIGKYSKSGKSKAIPGHNLTIGALGVFILWFCWFGFNGASTVSMEGDAIVTAGKIFVTTNLAAAVATVTVLIITWVRYKKPDVSMSLNGSLAGLVAITAGCDTVSPTSAAIIGIISGFVVVFGIEFIDKVLKVDDPVGAVGVHGLNGAFGTLAVGLFSDGTGTEWKGLLVGGGFHGFGVQFIGMIITIAWVAVTMTIIFQAIKHTVGLRVTAEEEIEGLDSKEHGLTSAYDGFVVHDTMTVPTPMGVAKKSVSSNTSANVAPAEVVDTIPDLPREGVHKLTKVVIITRQSKLEEFMHAMNEIGVTGITITNVMGCGVQKGARSYYRGVEMDMNLLPKIKIEIVVSLVPVKTVIDTAKKVLHTGQYGDGKVFVYDIENVVKIRTGEEGFEALQDTQPLE
;
A
#
# COMPACT_ATOMS: atom_id res chain seq x y z
N MET A 1 -16.80 -41.53 -11.34
CA MET A 1 -15.64 -41.09 -10.55
C MET A 1 -16.17 -40.92 -9.14
N ASP A 2 -15.57 -41.60 -8.16
CA ASP A 2 -16.00 -41.46 -6.78
C ASP A 2 -15.37 -40.19 -6.21
N TYR A 3 -16.20 -39.26 -5.75
CA TYR A 3 -15.74 -38.01 -5.14
C TYR A 3 -15.44 -38.23 -3.66
N SER A 4 -14.35 -37.64 -3.18
CA SER A 4 -14.01 -37.61 -1.76
C SER A 4 -14.63 -36.39 -1.09
N SER A 5 -15.43 -36.62 -0.05
CA SER A 5 -15.98 -35.55 0.76
C SER A 5 -14.88 -34.73 1.43
N VAL A 6 -13.81 -35.38 1.89
CA VAL A 6 -12.71 -34.71 2.59
C VAL A 6 -11.88 -33.87 1.61
N ASN A 7 -11.53 -34.40 0.44
CA ASN A 7 -10.78 -33.63 -0.58
C ASN A 7 -11.63 -32.43 -1.06
N THR A 8 -12.93 -32.63 -1.26
CA THR A 8 -13.85 -31.56 -1.67
C THR A 8 -13.94 -30.45 -0.62
N ILE A 9 -14.14 -30.79 0.67
CA ILE A 9 -14.19 -29.82 1.76
C ILE A 9 -12.86 -29.05 1.85
N TRP A 10 -11.75 -29.76 1.72
CA TRP A 10 -10.41 -29.17 1.79
C TRP A 10 -10.18 -28.12 0.68
N VAL A 11 -10.49 -28.48 -0.56
CA VAL A 11 -10.35 -27.57 -1.72
C VAL A 11 -11.31 -26.37 -1.61
N LEU A 12 -12.55 -26.58 -1.17
CA LEU A 12 -13.51 -25.47 -0.99
C LEU A 12 -13.11 -24.53 0.14
N LEU A 13 -12.57 -25.06 1.25
CA LEU A 13 -12.01 -24.23 2.33
C LEU A 13 -10.81 -23.43 1.81
N GLY A 14 -9.92 -24.07 1.06
CA GLY A 14 -8.82 -23.41 0.36
C GLY A 14 -9.32 -22.26 -0.52
N ALA A 15 -10.33 -22.51 -1.35
CA ALA A 15 -10.90 -21.50 -2.23
C ALA A 15 -11.47 -20.30 -1.45
N ALA A 16 -12.17 -20.55 -0.34
CA ALA A 16 -12.71 -19.50 0.53
C ALA A 16 -11.59 -18.66 1.18
N LEU A 17 -10.53 -19.31 1.67
CA LEU A 17 -9.38 -18.63 2.26
C LEU A 17 -8.62 -17.80 1.21
N VAL A 18 -8.37 -18.35 0.03
CA VAL A 18 -7.66 -17.64 -1.05
C VAL A 18 -8.52 -16.49 -1.60
N PHE A 19 -9.85 -16.64 -1.71
CA PHE A 19 -10.73 -15.51 -1.98
C PHE A 19 -10.57 -14.39 -0.94
N PHE A 20 -10.51 -14.76 0.35
CA PHE A 20 -10.32 -13.79 1.43
C PHE A 20 -8.96 -13.08 1.39
N MET A 21 -7.97 -13.59 0.63
CA MET A 21 -6.76 -12.82 0.34
C MET A 21 -7.05 -11.50 -0.36
N GLN A 22 -8.14 -11.38 -1.11
CA GLN A 22 -8.50 -10.12 -1.76
C GLN A 22 -8.78 -9.00 -0.76
N ALA A 23 -9.37 -9.33 0.40
CA ALA A 23 -9.46 -8.38 1.51
C ALA A 23 -8.07 -8.03 2.05
N GLY A 24 -7.19 -9.02 2.15
CA GLY A 24 -5.80 -8.84 2.54
C GLY A 24 -5.04 -7.86 1.62
N PHE A 25 -5.05 -8.09 0.31
CA PHE A 25 -4.44 -7.19 -0.68
C PHE A 25 -5.04 -5.79 -0.62
N ALA A 26 -6.38 -5.68 -0.59
CA ALA A 26 -7.04 -4.37 -0.49
C ALA A 26 -6.56 -3.57 0.72
N MET A 27 -6.41 -4.21 1.88
CA MET A 27 -5.94 -3.56 3.11
C MET A 27 -4.44 -3.23 3.07
N VAL A 28 -3.57 -4.15 2.60
CA VAL A 28 -2.13 -3.88 2.46
C VAL A 28 -1.88 -2.70 1.53
N GLU A 29 -2.49 -2.73 0.35
CA GLU A 29 -2.30 -1.71 -0.66
C GLU A 29 -2.83 -0.36 -0.19
N THR A 30 -4.07 -0.33 0.33
CA THR A 30 -4.67 0.89 0.86
C THR A 30 -3.80 1.49 1.96
N GLY A 31 -3.38 0.68 2.94
CA GLY A 31 -2.58 1.15 4.06
C GLY A 31 -1.19 1.68 3.66
N PHE A 32 -0.60 1.16 2.57
CA PHE A 32 0.71 1.55 2.07
C PHE A 32 0.70 2.69 1.04
N THR A 33 -0.47 3.18 0.65
CA THR A 33 -0.63 4.35 -0.23
C THR A 33 -1.18 5.56 0.53
N ARG A 34 -1.31 6.72 -0.13
CA ARG A 34 -1.93 7.92 0.46
C ARG A 34 -3.44 7.79 0.53
N ALA A 35 -4.04 8.50 1.48
CA ALA A 35 -5.44 8.32 1.82
C ALA A 35 -6.40 8.80 0.73
N LYS A 36 -6.00 9.79 -0.09
CA LYS A 36 -6.76 10.29 -1.25
C LYS A 36 -6.98 9.29 -2.40
N ASN A 37 -6.43 8.08 -2.27
CA ASN A 37 -6.51 7.00 -3.28
C ASN A 37 -7.09 5.70 -2.70
N ALA A 38 -7.56 5.73 -1.44
CA ALA A 38 -8.00 4.53 -0.74
C ALA A 38 -9.20 3.87 -1.43
N GLY A 39 -10.21 4.67 -1.82
CA GLY A 39 -11.38 4.17 -2.56
C GLY A 39 -10.99 3.55 -3.90
N ASN A 40 -10.10 4.20 -4.65
CA ASN A 40 -9.59 3.71 -5.92
C ASN A 40 -8.90 2.34 -5.81
N ILE A 41 -8.14 2.13 -4.74
CA ILE A 41 -7.40 0.88 -4.52
C ILE A 41 -8.33 -0.26 -4.11
N ILE A 42 -9.30 0.01 -3.23
CA ILE A 42 -10.33 -0.96 -2.86
C ILE A 42 -11.11 -1.40 -4.11
N MET A 43 -11.47 -0.45 -4.98
CA MET A 43 -12.17 -0.75 -6.23
C MET A 43 -11.33 -1.59 -7.19
N LYS A 44 -10.02 -1.34 -7.32
CA LYS A 44 -9.12 -2.15 -8.15
C LYS A 44 -9.08 -3.60 -7.68
N ASN A 45 -8.87 -3.81 -6.38
CA ASN A 45 -8.81 -5.14 -5.78
C ASN A 45 -10.13 -5.91 -5.95
N LEU A 46 -11.28 -5.24 -5.76
CA LEU A 46 -12.58 -5.86 -6.01
C LEU A 46 -12.79 -6.22 -7.48
N MET A 47 -12.40 -5.32 -8.39
CA MET A 47 -12.55 -5.53 -9.83
C MET A 47 -11.64 -6.62 -10.39
N ASP A 48 -10.46 -6.84 -9.82
CA ASP A 48 -9.62 -7.97 -10.22
C ASP A 48 -10.34 -9.31 -10.04
N PHE A 49 -11.07 -9.47 -8.92
CA PHE A 49 -11.88 -10.66 -8.72
C PHE A 49 -13.14 -10.68 -9.60
N CYS A 50 -13.89 -9.57 -9.67
CA CYS A 50 -15.15 -9.51 -10.40
C CYS A 50 -14.99 -9.59 -11.93
N ILE A 51 -13.87 -9.15 -12.48
CA ILE A 51 -13.54 -9.27 -13.91
C ILE A 51 -12.84 -10.60 -14.16
N GLY A 52 -11.89 -10.99 -13.31
CA GLY A 52 -11.14 -12.23 -13.45
C GLY A 52 -12.03 -13.47 -13.42
N THR A 53 -13.03 -13.50 -12.52
CA THR A 53 -13.97 -14.64 -12.36
C THR A 53 -14.70 -15.01 -13.65
N PRO A 54 -15.51 -14.12 -14.27
CA PRO A 54 -16.20 -14.46 -15.51
C PRO A 54 -15.22 -14.68 -16.68
N THR A 55 -14.11 -13.94 -16.73
CA THR A 55 -13.11 -14.11 -17.80
C THR A 55 -12.46 -15.50 -17.77
N PHE A 56 -12.07 -15.94 -16.58
CA PHE A 56 -11.48 -17.24 -16.36
C PHE A 56 -12.52 -18.35 -16.58
N TRP A 57 -13.75 -18.18 -16.10
CA TRP A 57 -14.83 -19.14 -16.30
C TRP A 57 -15.20 -19.33 -17.78
N ILE A 58 -15.25 -18.25 -18.58
CA ILE A 58 -15.67 -18.34 -19.98
C ILE A 58 -14.55 -18.90 -20.87
N VAL A 59 -13.30 -18.47 -20.65
CA VAL A 59 -12.17 -18.82 -21.55
C VAL A 59 -10.92 -19.28 -20.80
N GLY A 60 -10.52 -18.57 -19.74
CA GLY A 60 -9.22 -18.78 -19.10
C GLY A 60 -9.01 -20.21 -18.57
N PHE A 61 -10.04 -20.82 -17.98
CA PHE A 61 -9.97 -22.20 -17.49
C PHE A 61 -9.67 -23.19 -18.64
N GLY A 62 -10.28 -22.99 -19.81
CA GLY A 62 -10.02 -23.83 -20.98
C GLY A 62 -8.61 -23.70 -21.50
N ILE A 63 -8.08 -22.48 -21.55
CA ILE A 63 -6.68 -22.25 -21.92
C ILE A 63 -5.73 -22.91 -20.93
N MET A 64 -6.05 -22.87 -19.63
CA MET A 64 -5.18 -23.36 -18.58
C MET A 64 -5.25 -24.88 -18.38
N PHE A 65 -6.44 -25.46 -18.31
CA PHE A 65 -6.68 -26.86 -17.94
C PHE A 65 -7.42 -27.69 -19.00
N GLY A 66 -7.75 -27.11 -20.16
CA GLY A 66 -8.32 -27.88 -21.26
C GLY A 66 -7.30 -28.85 -21.86
N ALA A 67 -7.75 -30.05 -22.26
CA ALA A 67 -6.90 -31.03 -22.93
C ALA A 67 -6.43 -30.50 -24.30
N GLY A 68 -5.23 -29.93 -24.34
CA GLY A 68 -4.63 -29.27 -25.51
C GLY A 68 -3.26 -29.82 -25.87
N ASN A 69 -2.38 -28.93 -26.35
CA ASN A 69 -0.98 -29.25 -26.66
C ASN A 69 -0.07 -28.62 -25.60
N GLY A 70 1.26 -28.84 -25.69
CA GLY A 70 2.19 -28.31 -24.67
C GLY A 70 2.15 -26.79 -24.44
N PHE A 71 1.65 -25.99 -25.39
CA PHE A 71 1.62 -24.53 -25.32
C PHE A 71 0.28 -23.95 -24.81
N PHE A 72 -0.86 -24.55 -25.12
CA PHE A 72 -2.16 -24.08 -24.63
C PHE A 72 -3.19 -25.21 -24.56
N GLY A 73 -4.07 -25.11 -23.57
CA GLY A 73 -5.24 -25.96 -23.43
C GLY A 73 -6.33 -25.65 -24.47
N LYS A 74 -7.15 -26.65 -24.80
CA LYS A 74 -8.24 -26.51 -25.76
C LYS A 74 -9.29 -25.52 -25.24
N ILE A 75 -9.76 -24.58 -26.07
CA ILE A 75 -10.92 -23.74 -25.76
C ILE A 75 -12.19 -24.49 -26.19
N GLY A 76 -12.84 -25.15 -25.23
CA GLY A 76 -14.05 -25.97 -25.44
C GLY A 76 -15.37 -25.23 -25.22
N GLY A 77 -15.33 -23.94 -24.91
CA GLY A 77 -16.48 -23.15 -24.46
C GLY A 77 -16.41 -22.82 -22.98
N ILE A 78 -17.56 -22.49 -22.37
CA ILE A 78 -17.65 -22.12 -20.95
C ILE A 78 -17.18 -23.29 -20.06
N ALA A 79 -16.47 -23.01 -18.97
CA ALA A 79 -15.96 -24.01 -18.04
C ALA A 79 -17.11 -24.79 -17.39
N THR A 80 -17.23 -26.04 -17.82
CA THR A 80 -18.17 -27.06 -17.33
C THR A 80 -17.49 -28.43 -17.46
N GLU A 81 -17.94 -29.39 -16.66
CA GLU A 81 -17.50 -30.79 -16.78
C GLU A 81 -17.80 -31.36 -18.18
N ALA A 82 -18.90 -30.94 -18.83
CA ALA A 82 -19.25 -31.38 -20.18
C ALA A 82 -18.24 -30.93 -21.25
N ASN A 83 -17.70 -29.72 -21.13
CA ASN A 83 -16.78 -29.16 -22.14
C ASN A 83 -15.32 -29.60 -21.95
N TYR A 84 -14.93 -29.90 -20.70
CA TYR A 84 -13.52 -30.14 -20.34
C TYR A 84 -13.25 -31.53 -19.75
N GLY A 85 -14.30 -32.29 -19.41
CA GLY A 85 -14.20 -33.60 -18.79
C GLY A 85 -13.50 -33.53 -17.43
N SER A 86 -12.87 -34.63 -17.08
CA SER A 86 -12.24 -34.83 -15.77
C SER A 86 -10.77 -35.22 -15.83
N ALA A 87 -10.17 -35.28 -17.01
CA ALA A 87 -8.79 -35.75 -17.21
C ALA A 87 -7.71 -34.88 -16.55
N MET A 88 -8.00 -33.59 -16.35
CA MET A 88 -7.09 -32.63 -15.70
C MET A 88 -7.56 -32.24 -14.30
N LEU A 89 -8.58 -32.93 -13.76
CA LEU A 89 -9.04 -32.71 -12.40
C LEU A 89 -8.21 -33.56 -11.43
N PRO A 90 -7.90 -33.04 -10.23
CA PRO A 90 -7.34 -33.86 -9.17
C PRO A 90 -8.27 -35.02 -8.79
N ASP A 91 -7.68 -36.15 -8.42
CA ASP A 91 -8.43 -37.34 -8.02
C ASP A 91 -9.36 -37.05 -6.84
N GLY A 92 -10.63 -37.45 -7.00
CA GLY A 92 -11.65 -37.30 -5.97
C GLY A 92 -12.15 -35.85 -5.75
N VAL A 93 -11.72 -34.88 -6.56
CA VAL A 93 -12.17 -33.47 -6.47
C VAL A 93 -13.19 -33.16 -7.58
N PRO A 94 -14.41 -32.69 -7.23
CA PRO A 94 -15.41 -32.27 -8.21
C PRO A 94 -14.95 -31.09 -9.06
N PHE A 95 -15.38 -31.06 -10.33
CA PHE A 95 -15.05 -30.00 -11.30
C PHE A 95 -15.27 -28.59 -10.74
N TRP A 96 -16.43 -28.35 -10.12
CA TRP A 96 -16.78 -27.03 -9.60
C TRP A 96 -15.90 -26.59 -8.44
N ALA A 97 -15.46 -27.52 -7.59
CA ALA A 97 -14.53 -27.23 -6.50
C ALA A 97 -13.15 -26.85 -7.04
N PHE A 98 -12.66 -27.58 -8.04
CA PHE A 98 -11.39 -27.26 -8.68
C PHE A 98 -11.45 -25.94 -9.47
N LEU A 99 -12.54 -25.69 -10.20
CA LEU A 99 -12.73 -24.45 -10.95
C LEU A 99 -12.68 -23.22 -10.03
N ILE A 100 -13.44 -23.21 -8.94
CA ILE A 100 -13.45 -22.06 -8.03
C ILE A 100 -12.10 -21.89 -7.35
N PHE A 101 -11.42 -22.99 -7.00
CA PHE A 101 -10.08 -22.95 -6.44
C PHE A 101 -9.07 -22.33 -7.43
N GLN A 102 -9.09 -22.70 -8.70
CA GLN A 102 -8.19 -22.11 -9.69
C GLN A 102 -8.57 -20.65 -10.06
N THR A 103 -9.85 -20.31 -9.98
CA THR A 103 -10.33 -18.93 -10.22
C THR A 103 -9.72 -17.94 -9.23
N VAL A 104 -9.62 -18.29 -7.95
CA VAL A 104 -9.08 -17.39 -6.93
C VAL A 104 -7.56 -17.19 -7.06
N PHE A 105 -6.82 -18.16 -7.65
CA PHE A 105 -5.39 -17.99 -7.99
C PHE A 105 -5.19 -17.05 -9.19
N CYS A 106 -6.03 -17.19 -10.22
CA CYS A 106 -6.06 -16.27 -11.36
C CYS A 106 -6.28 -14.82 -10.89
N ALA A 107 -7.29 -14.61 -10.04
CA ALA A 107 -7.59 -13.31 -9.48
C ALA A 107 -6.43 -12.78 -8.61
N THR A 108 -5.78 -13.64 -7.82
CA THR A 108 -4.60 -13.26 -7.03
C THR A 108 -3.46 -12.75 -7.91
N SER A 109 -3.17 -13.42 -9.03
CA SER A 109 -2.13 -12.99 -9.95
C SER A 109 -2.41 -11.62 -10.58
N ALA A 110 -3.69 -11.31 -10.85
CA ALA A 110 -4.10 -10.00 -11.37
C ALA A 110 -3.93 -8.90 -10.30
N THR A 111 -4.39 -9.16 -9.07
CA THR A 111 -4.32 -8.20 -7.96
C THR A 111 -2.90 -7.76 -7.60
N ILE A 112 -1.88 -8.61 -7.77
CA ILE A 112 -0.48 -8.22 -7.44
C ILE A 112 -0.04 -6.93 -8.17
N VAL A 113 -0.62 -6.65 -9.35
CA VAL A 113 -0.25 -5.49 -10.16
C VAL A 113 -0.82 -4.18 -9.65
N SER A 114 -1.96 -4.17 -8.93
CA SER A 114 -2.52 -2.93 -8.38
C SER A 114 -1.55 -2.22 -7.46
N GLY A 115 -0.87 -2.96 -6.58
CA GLY A 115 0.07 -2.39 -5.61
C GLY A 115 1.21 -1.58 -6.23
N ALA A 116 1.84 -2.08 -7.30
CA ALA A 116 2.93 -1.36 -7.97
C ALA A 116 2.45 -0.17 -8.82
N MET A 117 1.23 -0.29 -9.34
CA MET A 117 0.62 0.69 -10.25
C MET A 117 -0.32 1.68 -9.53
N ALA A 118 -0.37 1.65 -8.20
CA ALA A 118 -1.27 2.47 -7.40
C ALA A 118 -1.05 3.99 -7.58
N GLU A 119 -2.09 4.76 -7.26
CA GLU A 119 -2.15 6.23 -7.17
C GLU A 119 -1.99 7.04 -8.47
N ARG A 120 -1.74 6.40 -9.61
CA ARG A 120 -1.57 7.12 -10.89
C ARG A 120 -2.09 6.38 -12.13
N THR A 121 -2.56 5.15 -11.97
CA THR A 121 -3.15 4.37 -13.07
C THR A 121 -4.63 4.66 -13.18
N LYS A 122 -5.06 5.00 -14.39
CA LYS A 122 -6.47 5.23 -14.73
C LYS A 122 -7.28 3.96 -14.47
N PHE A 123 -8.37 4.08 -13.71
CA PHE A 123 -9.15 2.94 -13.24
C PHE A 123 -9.70 2.07 -14.39
N SER A 124 -10.28 2.69 -15.43
CA SER A 124 -10.81 1.95 -16.58
C SER A 124 -9.73 1.17 -17.34
N SER A 125 -8.53 1.73 -17.46
CA SER A 125 -7.37 1.07 -18.06
C SER A 125 -6.88 -0.11 -17.22
N TYR A 126 -6.98 0.01 -15.90
CA TYR A 126 -6.68 -1.08 -14.98
C TYR A 126 -7.67 -2.25 -15.15
N CYS A 127 -8.98 -1.97 -15.30
CA CYS A 127 -9.99 -3.00 -15.58
C CYS A 127 -9.71 -3.75 -16.90
N ILE A 128 -9.27 -3.04 -17.95
CA ILE A 128 -8.89 -3.67 -19.23
C ILE A 128 -7.66 -4.57 -19.05
N TYR A 129 -6.66 -4.09 -18.30
CA TYR A 129 -5.50 -4.91 -17.96
C TYR A 129 -5.91 -6.19 -17.22
N SER A 130 -6.75 -6.07 -16.19
CA SER A 130 -7.24 -7.18 -15.38
C SER A 130 -7.94 -8.24 -16.22
N PHE A 131 -8.80 -7.81 -17.15
CA PHE A 131 -9.41 -8.69 -18.14
C PHE A 131 -8.36 -9.44 -18.98
N LEU A 132 -7.34 -8.75 -19.50
CA LEU A 132 -6.35 -9.35 -20.41
C LEU A 132 -5.40 -10.33 -19.70
N ILE A 133 -4.98 -10.05 -18.46
CA ILE A 133 -4.14 -10.98 -17.70
C ILE A 133 -4.92 -12.26 -17.36
N SER A 134 -6.18 -12.14 -16.94
CA SER A 134 -7.04 -13.28 -16.62
C SER A 134 -7.51 -14.06 -17.85
N LEU A 135 -7.51 -13.43 -19.03
CA LEU A 135 -7.90 -14.08 -20.29
C LEU A 135 -6.77 -14.90 -20.90
N ILE A 136 -5.56 -14.34 -21.00
CA ILE A 136 -4.48 -14.93 -21.82
C ILE A 136 -3.20 -15.10 -21.03
N VAL A 137 -2.71 -14.06 -20.38
CA VAL A 137 -1.33 -14.06 -19.86
C VAL A 137 -1.16 -15.10 -18.75
N TYR A 138 -2.01 -15.05 -17.72
CA TYR A 138 -1.97 -16.00 -16.62
C TYR A 138 -2.37 -17.42 -17.06
N PRO A 139 -3.50 -17.63 -17.76
CA PRO A 139 -3.89 -18.98 -18.19
C PRO A 139 -2.87 -19.71 -19.05
N VAL A 140 -2.17 -19.01 -19.96
CA VAL A 140 -1.15 -19.65 -20.82
C VAL A 140 0.06 -20.08 -20.00
N SER A 141 0.61 -19.23 -19.14
CA SER A 141 1.71 -19.64 -18.25
C SER A 141 1.26 -20.71 -17.25
N GLY A 142 0.02 -20.62 -16.78
CA GLY A 142 -0.61 -21.63 -15.94
C GLY A 142 -0.73 -22.98 -16.63
N HIS A 143 -1.03 -23.00 -17.93
CA HIS A 143 -1.05 -24.23 -18.71
C HIS A 143 0.33 -24.88 -18.76
N TRP A 144 1.37 -24.08 -18.97
CA TRP A 144 2.74 -24.58 -19.02
C TRP A 144 3.17 -25.24 -17.71
N ILE A 145 2.75 -24.68 -16.57
CA ILE A 145 3.21 -25.08 -15.24
C ILE A 145 2.30 -26.13 -14.60
N TRP A 146 0.97 -25.98 -14.68
CA TRP A 146 -0.03 -26.82 -13.99
C TRP A 146 -1.00 -27.55 -14.93
N GLY A 147 -1.16 -27.06 -16.16
CA GLY A 147 -2.10 -27.63 -17.13
C GLY A 147 -1.56 -28.81 -17.96
N GLY A 148 -0.39 -29.35 -17.60
CA GLY A 148 0.28 -30.41 -18.37
C GLY A 148 1.09 -29.92 -19.57
N GLY A 149 1.37 -28.62 -19.66
CA GLY A 149 2.15 -28.03 -20.74
C GLY A 149 3.66 -28.34 -20.68
N PHE A 150 4.43 -27.76 -21.60
CA PHE A 150 5.82 -28.17 -21.83
C PHE A 150 6.76 -27.90 -20.64
N ILE A 151 6.51 -26.86 -19.82
CA ILE A 151 7.33 -26.58 -18.63
C ILE A 151 7.14 -27.70 -17.59
N SER A 152 5.90 -28.09 -17.32
CA SER A 152 5.55 -29.22 -16.44
C SER A 152 6.19 -30.52 -16.93
N GLN A 153 6.11 -30.80 -18.24
CA GLN A 153 6.71 -32.01 -18.85
C GLN A 153 8.24 -32.09 -18.73
N MET A 154 8.93 -30.96 -18.50
CA MET A 154 10.37 -30.94 -18.23
C MET A 154 10.72 -31.36 -16.79
N GLY A 155 9.72 -31.59 -15.92
CA GLY A 155 9.90 -31.88 -14.49
C GLY A 155 9.97 -30.61 -13.64
N PHE A 156 9.44 -29.48 -14.13
CA PHE A 156 9.36 -28.23 -13.37
C PHE A 156 8.35 -28.36 -12.24
N HIS A 157 8.73 -27.90 -11.05
CA HIS A 157 7.91 -28.01 -9.85
C HIS A 157 7.61 -26.62 -9.28
N ASP A 158 6.32 -26.32 -9.16
CA ASP A 158 5.82 -25.12 -8.50
C ASP A 158 4.51 -25.48 -7.82
N PHE A 159 4.60 -25.95 -6.58
CA PHE A 159 3.48 -26.60 -5.89
C PHE A 159 2.24 -25.71 -5.77
N ALA A 160 2.41 -24.46 -5.35
CA ALA A 160 1.31 -23.52 -5.15
C ALA A 160 1.46 -22.19 -5.91
N GLY A 161 2.59 -21.88 -6.56
CA GLY A 161 2.67 -20.71 -7.45
C GLY A 161 3.67 -19.61 -7.08
N SER A 162 4.89 -19.91 -6.63
CA SER A 162 5.93 -18.85 -6.61
C SER A 162 6.21 -18.35 -8.02
N CYS A 163 6.18 -19.25 -9.02
CA CYS A 163 6.34 -18.90 -10.43
C CYS A 163 4.98 -18.49 -11.03
N ALA A 164 4.01 -19.41 -11.01
CA ALA A 164 2.75 -19.31 -11.76
C ALA A 164 1.85 -18.15 -11.32
N VAL A 165 1.90 -17.74 -10.05
CA VAL A 165 1.09 -16.65 -9.51
C VAL A 165 1.95 -15.45 -9.15
N HIS A 166 2.90 -15.63 -8.24
CA HIS A 166 3.60 -14.49 -7.66
C HIS A 166 4.60 -13.87 -8.63
N MET A 167 5.43 -14.67 -9.30
CA MET A 167 6.37 -14.12 -10.28
C MET A 167 5.63 -13.59 -11.52
N VAL A 168 4.58 -14.27 -12.01
CA VAL A 168 3.74 -13.77 -13.10
C VAL A 168 3.15 -12.39 -12.76
N GLY A 169 2.46 -12.27 -11.62
CA GLY A 169 1.94 -10.99 -11.14
C GLY A 169 3.04 -9.96 -10.90
N GLY A 170 4.17 -10.36 -10.31
CA GLY A 170 5.28 -9.46 -9.97
C GLY A 170 6.05 -8.92 -11.18
N VAL A 171 6.23 -9.73 -12.23
CA VAL A 171 6.84 -9.28 -13.50
C VAL A 171 5.85 -8.38 -14.25
N ALA A 172 4.56 -8.71 -14.25
CA ALA A 172 3.52 -7.84 -14.80
C ALA A 172 3.49 -6.48 -14.08
N ALA A 173 3.58 -6.49 -12.75
CA ALA A 173 3.65 -5.29 -11.91
C ALA A 173 4.88 -4.43 -12.24
N PHE A 174 6.03 -5.07 -12.44
CA PHE A 174 7.27 -4.38 -12.80
C PHE A 174 7.19 -3.69 -14.17
N ILE A 175 6.73 -4.41 -15.19
CA ILE A 175 6.56 -3.86 -16.54
C ILE A 175 5.52 -2.74 -16.55
N GLY A 176 4.39 -2.95 -15.85
CA GLY A 176 3.36 -1.94 -15.68
C GLY A 176 3.90 -0.66 -15.04
N ALA A 177 4.62 -0.78 -13.93
CA ALA A 177 5.22 0.36 -13.22
C ALA A 177 6.26 1.12 -14.08
N ILE A 178 7.05 0.41 -14.90
CA ILE A 178 8.00 1.04 -15.85
C ILE A 178 7.25 1.86 -16.90
N ILE A 179 6.26 1.27 -17.58
CA ILE A 179 5.57 1.91 -18.71
C ILE A 179 4.70 3.09 -18.23
N LEU A 180 4.12 2.96 -17.03
CA LEU A 180 3.33 3.98 -16.33
C LEU A 180 4.19 5.15 -15.83
N GLY A 181 5.44 4.89 -15.44
CA GLY A 181 6.36 5.85 -14.85
C GLY A 181 6.09 6.14 -13.36
N PRO A 182 6.98 6.90 -12.69
CA PRO A 182 6.91 7.12 -11.25
C PRO A 182 5.85 8.12 -10.81
N ARG A 183 5.40 8.09 -9.55
CA ARG A 183 4.52 9.12 -8.97
C ARG A 183 5.19 10.49 -8.98
N ILE A 184 4.39 11.54 -9.15
CA ILE A 184 4.86 12.93 -9.09
C ILE A 184 5.53 13.17 -7.74
N GLY A 185 6.77 13.67 -7.78
CA GLY A 185 7.57 13.95 -6.58
C GLY A 185 8.33 12.77 -6.00
N LYS A 186 8.17 11.54 -6.52
CA LYS A 186 8.91 10.35 -6.06
C LYS A 186 10.42 10.49 -6.23
N TYR A 187 10.85 11.03 -7.36
CA TYR A 187 12.27 11.30 -7.64
C TYR A 187 12.50 12.81 -7.80
N SER A 188 13.52 13.32 -7.13
CA SER A 188 13.97 14.71 -7.29
C SER A 188 14.59 14.95 -8.68
N LYS A 189 14.83 16.21 -9.05
CA LYS A 189 15.51 16.56 -10.31
C LYS A 189 16.91 15.95 -10.44
N SER A 190 17.59 15.64 -9.32
CA SER A 190 18.87 14.93 -9.30
C SER A 190 18.74 13.40 -9.28
N GLY A 191 17.51 12.87 -9.39
CA GLY A 191 17.22 11.44 -9.35
C GLY A 191 17.22 10.83 -7.94
N LYS A 192 17.44 11.61 -6.86
CA LYS A 192 17.35 11.09 -5.48
C LYS A 192 15.91 10.65 -5.19
N SER A 193 15.74 9.44 -4.66
CA SER A 193 14.45 8.91 -4.20
C SER A 193 13.95 9.66 -2.97
N LYS A 194 12.66 9.97 -2.96
CA LYS A 194 11.91 10.53 -1.84
C LYS A 194 10.90 9.51 -1.33
N ALA A 195 10.73 9.46 -0.01
CA ALA A 195 9.73 8.61 0.61
C ALA A 195 8.33 9.19 0.39
N ILE A 196 7.39 8.37 -0.07
CA ILE A 196 5.95 8.66 -0.04
C ILE A 196 5.36 7.60 0.89
N PRO A 197 5.13 7.93 2.18
CA PRO A 197 4.68 6.95 3.15
C PRO A 197 3.20 6.58 2.92
N GLY A 198 2.87 5.34 3.27
CA GLY A 198 1.48 4.91 3.42
C GLY A 198 0.79 5.66 4.56
N HIS A 199 -0.50 5.95 4.37
CA HIS A 199 -1.26 6.77 5.31
C HIS A 199 -1.69 5.99 6.57
N ASN A 200 -1.83 4.66 6.51
CA ASN A 200 -2.31 3.84 7.63
C ASN A 200 -1.62 2.47 7.68
N LEU A 201 -0.50 2.40 8.40
CA LEU A 201 0.23 1.16 8.62
C LEU A 201 -0.55 0.11 9.43
N THR A 202 -1.55 0.51 10.22
CA THR A 202 -2.39 -0.43 10.98
C THR A 202 -3.29 -1.24 10.05
N ILE A 203 -3.92 -0.59 9.07
CA ILE A 203 -4.67 -1.28 8.02
C ILE A 203 -3.73 -2.10 7.15
N GLY A 204 -2.54 -1.56 6.82
CA GLY A 204 -1.51 -2.32 6.11
C GLY A 204 -1.10 -3.60 6.86
N ALA A 205 -0.93 -3.52 8.18
CA ALA A 205 -0.62 -4.67 9.03
C ALA A 205 -1.78 -5.68 9.09
N LEU A 206 -3.03 -5.20 9.22
CA LEU A 206 -4.22 -6.06 9.16
C LEU A 206 -4.26 -6.85 7.86
N GLY A 207 -3.97 -6.20 6.73
CA GLY A 207 -3.87 -6.86 5.43
C GLY A 207 -2.83 -7.99 5.41
N VAL A 208 -1.64 -7.75 5.96
CA VAL A 208 -0.59 -8.78 6.05
C VAL A 208 -1.01 -9.96 6.93
N PHE A 209 -1.68 -9.72 8.06
CA PHE A 209 -2.18 -10.81 8.90
C PHE A 209 -3.27 -11.64 8.20
N ILE A 210 -4.17 -10.98 7.46
CA ILE A 210 -5.17 -11.67 6.64
C ILE A 210 -4.46 -12.52 5.57
N LEU A 211 -3.50 -11.96 4.84
CA LEU A 211 -2.75 -12.68 3.81
C LEU A 211 -2.01 -13.89 4.38
N TRP A 212 -1.34 -13.74 5.53
CA TRP A 212 -0.66 -14.86 6.19
C TRP A 212 -1.65 -15.97 6.56
N PHE A 213 -2.76 -15.62 7.22
CA PHE A 213 -3.81 -16.58 7.56
C PHE A 213 -4.34 -17.32 6.32
N CYS A 214 -4.64 -16.59 5.25
CA CYS A 214 -5.15 -17.18 4.02
C CYS A 214 -4.10 -18.04 3.29
N TRP A 215 -2.81 -17.80 3.51
CA TRP A 215 -1.73 -18.57 2.88
C TRP A 215 -1.69 -20.03 3.31
N PHE A 216 -2.27 -20.35 4.47
CA PHE A 216 -2.51 -21.73 4.87
C PHE A 216 -3.51 -22.45 3.95
N GLY A 217 -4.51 -21.72 3.44
CA GLY A 217 -5.40 -22.23 2.38
C GLY A 217 -4.70 -22.25 1.02
N PHE A 218 -3.93 -21.22 0.69
CA PHE A 218 -3.20 -21.13 -0.58
C PHE A 218 -2.23 -22.29 -0.76
N ASN A 219 -1.30 -22.46 0.18
CA ASN A 219 -0.31 -23.53 0.11
C ASN A 219 -0.94 -24.87 0.54
N GLY A 220 -1.62 -24.93 1.68
CA GLY A 220 -2.14 -26.17 2.21
C GLY A 220 -3.16 -26.85 1.30
N ALA A 221 -4.14 -26.10 0.76
CA ALA A 221 -5.16 -26.68 -0.10
C ALA A 221 -4.65 -27.03 -1.51
N SER A 222 -3.44 -26.59 -1.87
CA SER A 222 -2.78 -27.02 -3.10
C SER A 222 -2.35 -28.48 -3.09
N THR A 223 -2.43 -29.18 -1.93
CA THR A 223 -2.37 -30.65 -1.92
C THR A 223 -3.52 -31.29 -2.68
N VAL A 224 -4.63 -30.57 -2.88
CA VAL A 224 -5.89 -31.00 -3.52
C VAL A 224 -6.47 -32.31 -2.97
N SER A 225 -5.92 -32.79 -1.86
CA SER A 225 -6.25 -34.05 -1.20
C SER A 225 -5.94 -33.93 0.29
N MET A 226 -6.74 -34.61 1.09
CA MET A 226 -6.55 -34.81 2.52
C MET A 226 -6.72 -36.29 2.86
N GLU A 227 -6.20 -37.15 1.98
CA GLU A 227 -6.23 -38.61 2.09
C GLU A 227 -4.80 -39.18 2.01
N GLY A 228 -4.58 -40.32 2.67
CA GLY A 228 -3.27 -41.00 2.65
C GLY A 228 -2.10 -40.08 3.03
N ASP A 229 -1.03 -40.13 2.24
CA ASP A 229 0.19 -39.36 2.47
C ASP A 229 0.01 -37.83 2.30
N ALA A 230 -1.07 -37.38 1.66
CA ALA A 230 -1.38 -35.96 1.52
C ALA A 230 -1.67 -35.30 2.88
N ILE A 231 -2.15 -36.07 3.87
CA ILE A 231 -2.42 -35.58 5.24
C ILE A 231 -1.11 -35.14 5.91
N VAL A 232 -0.07 -35.97 5.82
CA VAL A 232 1.26 -35.68 6.40
C VAL A 232 1.90 -34.51 5.65
N THR A 233 1.74 -34.49 4.33
CA THR A 233 2.25 -33.42 3.47
C THR A 233 1.60 -32.08 3.79
N ALA A 234 0.27 -32.03 3.97
CA ALA A 234 -0.45 -30.82 4.38
C ALA A 234 0.05 -30.28 5.72
N GLY A 235 0.28 -31.15 6.71
CA GLY A 235 0.88 -30.77 7.99
C GLY A 235 2.28 -30.16 7.82
N LYS A 236 3.14 -30.77 6.99
CA LYS A 236 4.47 -30.23 6.66
C LYS A 236 4.37 -28.86 5.98
N ILE A 237 3.46 -28.70 5.02
CA ILE A 237 3.23 -27.44 4.29
C ILE A 237 2.86 -26.30 5.24
N PHE A 238 2.01 -26.54 6.23
CA PHE A 238 1.66 -25.51 7.22
C PHE A 238 2.90 -25.06 8.02
N VAL A 239 3.75 -26.01 8.42
CA VAL A 239 4.98 -25.72 9.14
C VAL A 239 5.97 -24.96 8.28
N THR A 240 6.23 -25.40 7.05
CA THR A 240 7.18 -24.74 6.14
C THR A 240 6.69 -23.33 5.78
N THR A 241 5.40 -23.17 5.49
CA THR A 241 4.76 -21.87 5.19
C THR A 241 4.93 -20.88 6.34
N ASN A 242 4.56 -21.28 7.56
CA ASN A 242 4.66 -20.40 8.72
C ASN A 242 6.11 -20.07 9.08
N LEU A 243 7.00 -21.07 9.01
CA LEU A 243 8.39 -20.91 9.41
C LEU A 243 9.15 -20.00 8.45
N ALA A 244 8.96 -20.13 7.14
CA ALA A 244 9.57 -19.24 6.14
C ALA A 244 9.11 -17.78 6.33
N ALA A 245 7.81 -17.57 6.54
CA ALA A 245 7.25 -16.24 6.80
C ALA A 245 7.86 -15.61 8.06
N ALA A 246 7.81 -16.31 9.20
CA ALA A 246 8.31 -15.80 10.47
C ALA A 246 9.82 -15.50 10.44
N VAL A 247 10.61 -16.40 9.84
CA VAL A 247 12.07 -16.21 9.74
C VAL A 247 12.42 -15.06 8.79
N ALA A 248 11.68 -14.89 7.69
CA ALA A 248 11.83 -13.74 6.81
C ALA A 248 11.52 -12.42 7.54
N THR A 249 10.41 -12.35 8.28
CA THR A 249 10.05 -11.18 9.09
C THR A 249 11.15 -10.81 10.08
N VAL A 250 11.66 -11.79 10.85
CA VAL A 250 12.73 -11.56 11.83
C VAL A 250 14.02 -11.13 11.14
N THR A 251 14.35 -11.75 10.00
CA THR A 251 15.54 -11.37 9.22
C THR A 251 15.45 -9.93 8.75
N VAL A 252 14.31 -9.51 8.20
CA VAL A 252 14.08 -8.12 7.79
C VAL A 252 14.12 -7.16 8.97
N LEU A 253 13.51 -7.53 10.10
CA LEU A 253 13.55 -6.75 11.33
C LEU A 253 15.00 -6.50 11.77
N ILE A 254 15.84 -7.54 11.78
CA ILE A 254 17.26 -7.44 12.14
C ILE A 254 18.01 -6.56 11.13
N ILE A 255 17.83 -6.78 9.82
CA ILE A 255 18.50 -5.99 8.78
C ILE A 255 18.17 -4.51 8.92
N THR A 256 16.88 -4.18 9.09
CA THR A 256 16.41 -2.79 9.22
C THR A 256 16.90 -2.16 10.53
N TRP A 257 16.90 -2.90 11.63
CA TRP A 257 17.45 -2.42 12.91
C TRP A 257 18.94 -2.10 12.82
N VAL A 258 19.73 -2.98 12.20
CA VAL A 258 21.18 -2.79 12.07
C VAL A 258 21.50 -1.60 11.14
N ARG A 259 20.83 -1.53 9.97
CA ARG A 259 21.12 -0.54 8.92
C ARG A 259 20.50 0.83 9.22
N TYR A 260 19.24 0.87 9.64
CA TYR A 260 18.48 2.10 9.86
C TYR A 260 18.47 2.55 11.33
N LYS A 261 19.11 1.78 12.22
CA LYS A 261 19.19 2.01 13.67
C LYS A 261 17.83 1.94 14.39
N LYS A 262 16.77 1.58 13.68
CA LYS A 262 15.40 1.40 14.17
C LYS A 262 14.70 0.31 13.35
N PRO A 263 13.79 -0.46 13.94
CA PRO A 263 12.97 -1.40 13.18
C PRO A 263 12.03 -0.65 12.22
N ASP A 264 11.98 -1.08 10.96
CA ASP A 264 11.06 -0.53 9.96
C ASP A 264 9.81 -1.43 9.87
N VAL A 265 8.66 -0.88 10.26
CA VAL A 265 7.39 -1.61 10.32
C VAL A 265 6.95 -2.07 8.93
N SER A 266 6.95 -1.16 7.94
CA SER A 266 6.45 -1.47 6.61
C SER A 266 7.34 -2.47 5.87
N MET A 267 8.65 -2.37 6.05
CA MET A 267 9.59 -3.32 5.50
C MET A 267 9.46 -4.69 6.19
N SER A 268 9.29 -4.74 7.51
CA SER A 268 9.08 -6.01 8.25
C SER A 268 7.79 -6.72 7.82
N LEU A 269 6.72 -5.96 7.59
CA LEU A 269 5.47 -6.47 7.02
C LEU A 269 5.67 -7.07 5.62
N ASN A 270 6.43 -6.39 4.75
CA ASN A 270 6.84 -6.96 3.46
C ASN A 270 7.76 -8.19 3.61
N GLY A 271 8.54 -8.27 4.69
CA GLY A 271 9.34 -9.44 5.04
C GLY A 271 8.49 -10.69 5.26
N SER A 272 7.37 -10.56 5.97
CA SER A 272 6.41 -11.66 6.15
C SER A 272 5.88 -12.17 4.81
N LEU A 273 5.43 -11.25 3.94
CA LEU A 273 4.90 -11.59 2.62
C LEU A 273 5.97 -12.21 1.71
N ALA A 274 7.19 -11.68 1.74
CA ALA A 274 8.31 -12.21 0.95
C ALA A 274 8.61 -13.67 1.31
N GLY A 275 8.64 -14.01 2.60
CA GLY A 275 8.84 -15.39 3.06
C GLY A 275 7.72 -16.32 2.62
N LEU A 276 6.47 -15.86 2.71
CA LEU A 276 5.30 -16.59 2.22
C LEU A 276 5.38 -16.85 0.71
N VAL A 277 5.72 -15.84 -0.09
CA VAL A 277 5.89 -15.99 -1.54
C VAL A 277 7.04 -16.94 -1.90
N ALA A 278 8.18 -16.82 -1.22
CA ALA A 278 9.37 -17.61 -1.55
C ALA A 278 9.20 -19.11 -1.24
N ILE A 279 8.39 -19.47 -0.25
CA ILE A 279 8.15 -20.88 0.10
C ILE A 279 7.05 -21.53 -0.74
N THR A 280 6.17 -20.75 -1.38
CA THR A 280 4.99 -21.24 -2.12
C THR A 280 5.30 -22.38 -3.10
N ALA A 281 6.36 -22.28 -3.92
CA ALA A 281 6.70 -23.29 -4.92
C ALA A 281 7.22 -24.61 -4.34
N GLY A 282 7.83 -24.58 -3.16
CA GLY A 282 8.53 -25.73 -2.59
C GLY A 282 8.03 -26.16 -1.22
N CYS A 283 6.91 -25.62 -0.73
CA CYS A 283 6.44 -25.85 0.64
C CYS A 283 6.13 -27.33 0.94
N ASP A 284 5.88 -28.12 -0.11
CA ASP A 284 5.64 -29.57 -0.09
C ASP A 284 6.93 -30.41 -0.18
N THR A 285 7.98 -29.89 -0.83
CA THR A 285 9.19 -30.64 -1.19
C THR A 285 10.44 -30.24 -0.39
N VAL A 286 10.37 -29.21 0.46
CA VAL A 286 11.50 -28.80 1.31
C VAL A 286 11.28 -29.16 2.78
N SER A 287 12.38 -29.39 3.50
CA SER A 287 12.35 -29.59 4.95
C SER A 287 12.06 -28.28 5.69
N PRO A 288 11.53 -28.32 6.94
CA PRO A 288 11.37 -27.11 7.76
C PRO A 288 12.67 -26.31 7.94
N THR A 289 13.82 -26.98 8.07
CA THR A 289 15.13 -26.33 8.13
C THR A 289 15.42 -25.55 6.84
N SER A 290 15.15 -26.15 5.68
CA SER A 290 15.32 -25.48 4.39
C SER A 290 14.34 -24.31 4.25
N ALA A 291 13.10 -24.46 4.71
CA ALA A 291 12.11 -23.36 4.73
C ALA A 291 12.57 -22.17 5.57
N ALA A 292 13.20 -22.40 6.73
CA ALA A 292 13.81 -21.34 7.53
C ALA A 292 14.95 -20.63 6.76
N ILE A 293 15.83 -21.38 6.08
CA ILE A 293 16.91 -20.82 5.26
C ILE A 293 16.35 -19.99 4.10
N ILE A 294 15.31 -20.49 3.42
CA ILE A 294 14.59 -19.76 2.37
C ILE A 294 14.01 -18.46 2.95
N GLY A 295 13.43 -18.49 4.15
CA GLY A 295 12.97 -17.29 4.86
C GLY A 295 14.08 -16.27 5.10
N ILE A 296 15.27 -16.70 5.55
CA ILE A 296 16.42 -15.80 5.71
C ILE A 296 16.76 -15.14 4.38
N ILE A 297 17.01 -15.93 3.33
CA ILE A 297 17.43 -15.40 2.03
C ILE A 297 16.36 -14.47 1.45
N SER A 298 15.09 -14.86 1.56
CA SER A 298 13.94 -14.05 1.16
C SER A 298 13.91 -12.68 1.84
N GLY A 299 14.23 -12.62 3.14
CA GLY A 299 14.37 -11.36 3.88
C GLY A 299 15.47 -10.44 3.33
N PHE A 300 16.59 -11.01 2.87
CA PHE A 300 17.61 -10.23 2.15
C PHE A 300 17.09 -9.78 0.78
N VAL A 301 16.51 -10.69 0.00
CA VAL A 301 15.99 -10.41 -1.34
C VAL A 301 14.98 -9.26 -1.32
N VAL A 302 14.05 -9.23 -0.37
CA VAL A 302 13.03 -8.17 -0.32
C VAL A 302 13.61 -6.80 0.06
N VAL A 303 14.49 -6.73 1.08
CA VAL A 303 15.05 -5.45 1.53
C VAL A 303 15.93 -4.83 0.46
N PHE A 304 16.90 -5.60 -0.05
CA PHE A 304 17.84 -5.11 -1.04
C PHE A 304 17.20 -4.99 -2.42
N GLY A 305 16.24 -5.86 -2.74
CA GLY A 305 15.48 -5.81 -3.98
C GLY A 305 14.62 -4.57 -4.10
N ILE A 306 13.83 -4.22 -3.08
CA ILE A 306 13.02 -2.99 -3.07
C ILE A 306 13.94 -1.76 -3.17
N GLU A 307 15.05 -1.72 -2.43
CA GLU A 307 16.01 -0.62 -2.53
C GLU A 307 16.64 -0.52 -3.91
N PHE A 308 16.96 -1.65 -4.57
CA PHE A 308 17.52 -1.67 -5.91
C PHE A 308 16.51 -1.16 -6.94
N ILE A 309 15.26 -1.63 -6.88
CA ILE A 309 14.18 -1.21 -7.77
C ILE A 309 13.94 0.31 -7.63
N ASP A 310 13.84 0.82 -6.41
CA ASP A 310 13.58 2.24 -6.17
C ASP A 310 14.79 3.13 -6.46
N LYS A 311 15.95 2.79 -5.90
CA LYS A 311 17.13 3.69 -5.91
C LYS A 311 17.97 3.55 -7.16
N VAL A 312 18.01 2.38 -7.80
CA VAL A 312 18.85 2.12 -8.97
C VAL A 312 18.02 2.12 -10.25
N LEU A 313 16.98 1.28 -10.32
CA LEU A 313 16.14 1.18 -11.52
C LEU A 313 15.18 2.35 -11.69
N LYS A 314 14.96 3.15 -10.63
CA LYS A 314 14.05 4.30 -10.60
C LYS A 314 12.61 3.92 -10.98
N VAL A 315 12.19 2.73 -10.54
CA VAL A 315 10.81 2.25 -10.70
C VAL A 315 10.08 2.47 -9.39
N ASP A 316 8.99 3.23 -9.47
CA ASP A 316 8.18 3.53 -8.30
C ASP A 316 7.11 2.47 -8.08
N ASP A 317 7.31 1.70 -7.02
CA ASP A 317 6.40 0.66 -6.54
C ASP A 317 5.90 1.06 -5.13
N PRO A 318 4.68 1.61 -5.01
CA PRO A 318 4.12 2.10 -3.76
C PRO A 318 4.10 1.06 -2.63
N VAL A 319 3.79 -0.19 -2.95
CA VAL A 319 3.53 -1.25 -1.96
C VAL A 319 4.74 -2.19 -1.81
N GLY A 320 5.67 -2.18 -2.77
CA GLY A 320 6.81 -3.10 -2.81
C GLY A 320 6.45 -4.45 -3.43
N ALA A 321 5.38 -4.49 -4.23
CA ALA A 321 4.83 -5.69 -4.85
C ALA A 321 5.85 -6.39 -5.75
N VAL A 322 6.71 -5.66 -6.48
CA VAL A 322 7.74 -6.25 -7.34
C VAL A 322 8.81 -6.97 -6.51
N GLY A 323 9.21 -6.41 -5.38
CA GLY A 323 10.17 -7.05 -4.48
C GLY A 323 9.60 -8.27 -3.75
N VAL A 324 8.33 -8.18 -3.31
CA VAL A 324 7.63 -9.26 -2.61
C VAL A 324 7.22 -10.39 -3.55
N HIS A 325 6.68 -10.09 -4.72
CA HIS A 325 6.14 -11.11 -5.63
C HIS A 325 7.08 -11.45 -6.77
N GLY A 326 7.66 -10.45 -7.44
CA GLY A 326 8.56 -10.67 -8.58
C GLY A 326 9.88 -11.31 -8.17
N LEU A 327 10.65 -10.64 -7.31
CA LEU A 327 11.97 -11.12 -6.91
C LEU A 327 11.91 -12.37 -6.02
N ASN A 328 11.00 -12.40 -5.04
CA ASN A 328 10.86 -13.58 -4.17
C ASN A 328 10.09 -14.72 -4.83
N GLY A 329 9.24 -14.45 -5.83
CA GLY A 329 8.64 -15.51 -6.66
C GLY A 329 9.70 -16.20 -7.51
N ALA A 330 10.58 -15.42 -8.15
CA ALA A 330 11.74 -15.94 -8.87
C ALA A 330 12.70 -16.71 -7.94
N PHE A 331 13.06 -16.14 -6.78
CA PHE A 331 13.90 -16.83 -5.81
C PHE A 331 13.25 -18.13 -5.29
N GLY A 332 11.96 -18.11 -4.93
CA GLY A 332 11.24 -19.28 -4.46
C GLY A 332 11.23 -20.41 -5.49
N THR A 333 11.05 -20.06 -6.76
CA THR A 333 11.14 -21.02 -7.88
C THR A 333 12.52 -21.68 -7.95
N LEU A 334 13.59 -20.90 -7.84
CA LEU A 334 14.96 -21.43 -7.79
C LEU A 334 15.24 -22.22 -6.51
N ALA A 335 14.64 -21.82 -5.39
CA ALA A 335 14.82 -22.47 -4.10
C ALA A 335 14.34 -23.92 -4.12
N VAL A 336 13.30 -24.26 -4.90
CA VAL A 336 12.92 -25.65 -5.16
C VAL A 336 14.10 -26.43 -5.75
N GLY A 337 14.74 -25.90 -6.79
CA GLY A 337 15.90 -26.50 -7.46
C GLY A 337 17.14 -26.58 -6.58
N LEU A 338 17.20 -25.80 -5.50
CA LEU A 338 18.28 -25.83 -4.52
C LEU A 338 18.00 -26.83 -3.38
N PHE A 339 16.78 -26.89 -2.87
CA PHE A 339 16.47 -27.50 -1.57
C PHE A 339 15.46 -28.67 -1.60
N SER A 340 14.83 -28.98 -2.75
CA SER A 340 13.86 -30.08 -2.86
C SER A 340 14.46 -31.40 -2.40
N ASP A 341 13.79 -32.10 -1.48
CA ASP A 341 14.22 -33.38 -0.92
C ASP A 341 13.91 -34.60 -1.83
N GLY A 342 13.26 -34.35 -2.96
CA GLY A 342 12.80 -35.37 -3.92
C GLY A 342 11.33 -35.72 -3.80
N THR A 343 10.63 -35.25 -2.76
CA THR A 343 9.18 -35.43 -2.62
C THR A 343 8.47 -34.65 -3.74
N GLY A 344 7.65 -35.31 -4.54
CA GLY A 344 6.84 -34.68 -5.61
C GLY A 344 7.59 -34.35 -6.90
N THR A 345 8.93 -34.41 -6.92
CA THR A 345 9.76 -33.94 -8.04
C THR A 345 10.51 -35.05 -8.78
N GLU A 346 10.64 -36.25 -8.20
CA GLU A 346 11.51 -37.37 -8.68
C GLU A 346 13.02 -37.06 -8.74
N TRP A 347 13.41 -35.79 -8.58
CA TRP A 347 14.79 -35.30 -8.50
C TRP A 347 15.03 -34.51 -7.20
N LYS A 348 16.28 -34.49 -6.74
CA LYS A 348 16.68 -33.72 -5.55
C LYS A 348 17.28 -32.36 -5.95
N GLY A 349 17.22 -31.40 -5.04
CA GLY A 349 17.85 -30.09 -5.20
C GLY A 349 19.38 -30.15 -5.17
N LEU A 350 20.01 -29.12 -5.73
CA LEU A 350 21.47 -29.01 -5.85
C LEU A 350 22.18 -29.10 -4.49
N LEU A 351 21.65 -28.42 -3.46
CA LEU A 351 22.26 -28.35 -2.12
C LEU A 351 21.93 -29.56 -1.24
N VAL A 352 21.11 -30.49 -1.74
CA VAL A 352 20.76 -31.74 -1.06
C VAL A 352 21.18 -32.97 -1.86
N GLY A 353 22.09 -32.79 -2.83
CA GLY A 353 22.79 -33.88 -3.52
C GLY A 353 22.17 -34.37 -4.84
N GLY A 354 21.19 -33.66 -5.42
CA GLY A 354 20.55 -34.06 -6.67
C GLY A 354 21.20 -33.58 -7.97
N GLY A 355 22.33 -32.86 -7.87
CA GLY A 355 23.04 -32.34 -9.05
C GLY A 355 22.33 -31.16 -9.72
N PHE A 356 22.74 -30.84 -10.95
CA PHE A 356 22.27 -29.62 -11.64
C PHE A 356 20.92 -29.77 -12.34
N HIS A 357 20.40 -30.99 -12.53
CA HIS A 357 19.20 -31.23 -13.34
C HIS A 357 17.98 -30.44 -12.82
N GLY A 358 17.59 -30.66 -11.56
CA GLY A 358 16.44 -29.98 -10.95
C GLY A 358 16.59 -28.46 -10.93
N PHE A 359 17.78 -27.97 -10.57
CA PHE A 359 18.08 -26.53 -10.62
C PHE A 359 17.97 -25.96 -12.04
N GLY A 360 18.51 -26.68 -13.03
CA GLY A 360 18.46 -26.28 -14.44
C GLY A 360 17.03 -26.20 -14.98
N VAL A 361 16.18 -27.19 -14.64
CA VAL A 361 14.76 -27.19 -15.01
C VAL A 361 14.03 -26.00 -14.39
N GLN A 362 14.20 -25.77 -13.08
CA GLN A 362 13.60 -24.60 -12.39
C GLN A 362 14.07 -23.28 -13.01
N PHE A 363 15.36 -23.14 -13.30
CA PHE A 363 15.91 -21.94 -13.91
C PHE A 363 15.36 -21.68 -15.31
N ILE A 364 15.30 -22.69 -16.17
CA ILE A 364 14.77 -22.55 -17.54
C ILE A 364 13.28 -22.22 -17.51
N GLY A 365 12.48 -22.95 -16.73
CA GLY A 365 11.05 -22.69 -16.58
C GLY A 365 10.77 -21.27 -16.07
N MET A 366 11.53 -20.82 -15.06
CA MET A 366 11.46 -19.45 -14.55
C MET A 366 11.73 -18.41 -15.64
N ILE A 367 12.81 -18.55 -16.42
CA ILE A 367 13.18 -17.59 -17.47
C ILE A 367 12.14 -17.56 -18.60
N ILE A 368 11.61 -18.72 -19.00
CA ILE A 368 10.55 -18.79 -20.02
C ILE A 368 9.29 -18.04 -19.54
N THR A 369 8.88 -18.26 -18.30
CA THR A 369 7.73 -17.56 -17.72
C THR A 369 7.98 -16.05 -17.60
N ILE A 370 9.18 -15.61 -17.16
CA ILE A 370 9.54 -14.18 -17.14
C ILE A 370 9.45 -13.59 -18.55
N ALA A 371 10.01 -14.26 -19.56
CA ALA A 371 10.01 -13.77 -20.94
C ALA A 371 8.58 -13.63 -21.49
N TRP A 372 7.73 -14.63 -21.27
CA TRP A 372 6.32 -14.59 -21.66
C TRP A 372 5.59 -13.40 -21.06
N VAL A 373 5.66 -13.25 -19.74
CA VAL A 373 4.97 -12.17 -19.04
C VAL A 373 5.55 -10.82 -19.44
N ALA A 374 6.87 -10.68 -19.51
CA ALA A 374 7.51 -9.43 -19.89
C ALA A 374 7.10 -8.97 -21.30
N VAL A 375 7.10 -9.88 -22.28
CA VAL A 375 6.71 -9.58 -23.66
C VAL A 375 5.23 -9.24 -23.75
N THR A 376 4.35 -10.11 -23.24
CA THR A 376 2.90 -9.92 -23.34
C THR A 376 2.43 -8.68 -22.59
N MET A 377 2.94 -8.44 -21.37
CA MET A 377 2.59 -7.26 -20.59
C MET A 377 3.12 -5.97 -21.19
N THR A 378 4.30 -6.01 -21.83
CA THR A 378 4.80 -4.85 -22.58
C THR A 378 3.85 -4.50 -23.72
N ILE A 379 3.42 -5.50 -24.50
CA ILE A 379 2.46 -5.30 -25.60
C ILE A 379 1.15 -4.73 -25.07
N ILE A 380 0.58 -5.35 -24.04
CA ILE A 380 -0.72 -4.96 -23.45
C ILE A 380 -0.66 -3.53 -22.91
N PHE A 381 0.31 -3.21 -22.05
CA PHE A 381 0.38 -1.88 -21.46
C PHE A 381 0.73 -0.80 -22.47
N GLN A 382 1.56 -1.09 -23.48
CA GLN A 382 1.81 -0.14 -24.57
C GLN A 382 0.55 0.07 -25.42
N ALA A 383 -0.21 -0.97 -25.72
CA ALA A 383 -1.48 -0.84 -26.44
C ALA A 383 -2.47 0.02 -25.65
N ILE A 384 -2.66 -0.25 -24.36
CA ILE A 384 -3.54 0.55 -23.48
C ILE A 384 -3.06 2.01 -23.43
N LYS A 385 -1.75 2.24 -23.25
CA LYS A 385 -1.15 3.58 -23.18
C LYS A 385 -1.42 4.42 -24.42
N HIS A 386 -1.36 3.82 -25.61
CA HIS A 386 -1.53 4.53 -26.88
C HIS A 386 -2.97 4.56 -27.42
N THR A 387 -3.92 3.87 -26.77
CA THR A 387 -5.33 3.84 -27.19
C THR A 387 -6.24 4.60 -26.22
N VAL A 388 -6.37 4.12 -24.98
CA VAL A 388 -7.32 4.66 -23.97
C VAL A 388 -6.64 5.48 -22.87
N GLY A 389 -5.31 5.40 -22.79
CA GLY A 389 -4.45 6.12 -21.84
C GLY A 389 -4.27 5.36 -20.52
N LEU A 390 -3.03 5.03 -20.18
CA LEU A 390 -2.70 4.22 -18.99
C LEU A 390 -2.63 5.05 -17.68
N ARG A 391 -2.16 6.28 -17.77
CA ARG A 391 -1.94 7.17 -16.61
C ARG A 391 -3.01 8.25 -16.56
N VAL A 392 -3.45 8.61 -15.36
CA VAL A 392 -4.29 9.80 -15.13
C VAL A 392 -3.51 11.09 -15.40
N THR A 393 -4.22 12.21 -15.51
CA THR A 393 -3.59 13.53 -15.64
C THR A 393 -2.83 13.93 -14.37
N ALA A 394 -1.90 14.87 -14.50
CA ALA A 394 -1.12 15.35 -13.35
C ALA A 394 -2.01 16.01 -12.27
N GLU A 395 -3.09 16.67 -12.66
CA GLU A 395 -4.06 17.25 -11.73
C GLU A 395 -4.75 16.17 -10.91
N GLU A 396 -5.29 15.14 -11.58
CA GLU A 396 -5.96 14.01 -10.92
C GLU A 396 -5.03 13.26 -9.98
N GLU A 397 -3.77 13.05 -10.37
CA GLU A 397 -2.78 12.41 -9.50
C GLU A 397 -2.44 13.27 -8.26
N ILE A 398 -2.40 14.60 -8.40
CA ILE A 398 -2.11 15.53 -7.30
C ILE A 398 -3.31 15.65 -6.36
N GLU A 399 -4.54 15.71 -6.88
CA GLU A 399 -5.75 15.81 -6.07
C GLU A 399 -6.14 14.49 -5.40
N GLY A 400 -5.98 13.37 -6.10
CA GLY A 400 -6.38 12.03 -5.66
C GLY A 400 -7.39 11.39 -6.60
N LEU A 401 -7.26 10.08 -6.81
CA LEU A 401 -8.13 9.35 -7.74
C LEU A 401 -9.52 9.11 -7.14
N ASP A 402 -9.69 9.20 -5.81
CA ASP A 402 -10.99 9.01 -5.17
C ASP A 402 -11.98 10.11 -5.61
N SER A 403 -11.57 11.38 -5.59
CA SER A 403 -12.45 12.49 -5.98
C SER A 403 -12.70 12.51 -7.49
N LYS A 404 -11.64 12.31 -8.30
CA LYS A 404 -11.71 12.51 -9.76
C LYS A 404 -12.24 11.31 -10.53
N GLU A 405 -11.92 10.08 -10.13
CA GLU A 405 -12.40 8.88 -10.85
C GLU A 405 -13.65 8.26 -10.22
N HIS A 406 -13.85 8.42 -8.91
CA HIS A 406 -14.94 7.76 -8.19
C HIS A 406 -15.99 8.73 -7.61
N GLY A 407 -15.79 10.05 -7.73
CA GLY A 407 -16.68 11.05 -7.14
C GLY A 407 -16.75 10.96 -5.61
N LEU A 408 -15.73 10.35 -4.98
CA LEU A 408 -15.64 10.14 -3.55
C LEU A 408 -14.82 11.26 -2.92
N THR A 409 -15.43 12.08 -2.07
CA THR A 409 -14.71 13.13 -1.31
C THR A 409 -13.61 12.52 -0.44
N SER A 410 -13.89 11.36 0.17
CA SER A 410 -12.97 10.58 0.99
C SER A 410 -13.52 9.18 1.16
N ALA A 411 -12.65 8.16 1.21
CA ALA A 411 -13.02 6.82 1.65
C ALA A 411 -13.23 6.73 3.19
N TYR A 412 -12.95 7.82 3.92
CA TYR A 412 -13.05 7.94 5.37
C TYR A 412 -14.12 8.97 5.74
N ASP A 413 -15.39 8.65 5.46
CA ASP A 413 -16.48 9.57 5.78
C ASP A 413 -16.49 9.94 7.27
N GLY A 414 -16.70 11.23 7.56
CA GLY A 414 -16.60 11.79 8.92
C GLY A 414 -15.17 12.02 9.45
N PHE A 415 -14.12 11.66 8.71
CA PHE A 415 -12.73 11.93 9.10
C PHE A 415 -12.09 13.03 8.23
N VAL A 416 -11.40 13.97 8.88
CA VAL A 416 -10.52 14.92 8.17
C VAL A 416 -9.21 14.22 7.86
N VAL A 417 -9.03 13.87 6.59
CA VAL A 417 -7.81 13.23 6.09
C VAL A 417 -6.77 14.32 5.80
N HIS A 418 -5.76 14.45 6.66
CA HIS A 418 -4.59 15.27 6.37
C HIS A 418 -3.57 14.46 5.56
N ASP A 419 -3.77 14.35 4.26
CA ASP A 419 -2.66 13.96 3.39
C ASP A 419 -1.58 15.05 3.53
N THR A 420 -0.35 14.66 3.85
CA THR A 420 0.77 15.59 4.05
C THR A 420 0.86 16.53 2.86
N MET A 421 0.37 17.75 3.02
CA MET A 421 0.50 18.81 2.04
C MET A 421 2.00 19.00 1.79
N THR A 422 2.41 18.74 0.55
CA THR A 422 3.71 19.11 0.04
C THR A 422 3.98 20.55 0.44
N VAL A 423 5.03 20.75 1.23
CA VAL A 423 5.59 22.06 1.57
C VAL A 423 5.73 22.87 0.28
N PRO A 424 4.99 23.98 0.09
CA PRO A 424 5.43 25.00 -0.84
C PRO A 424 6.80 25.47 -0.35
N THR A 425 7.74 25.58 -1.27
CA THR A 425 9.12 26.09 -1.08
C THR A 425 9.23 27.06 0.11
N PRO A 426 10.22 26.91 1.03
CA PRO A 426 10.33 27.77 2.18
C PRO A 426 10.27 29.24 1.77
N MET A 427 9.27 29.96 2.29
CA MET A 427 9.26 31.43 2.22
C MET A 427 10.51 31.93 2.92
N GLY A 428 11.43 32.53 2.16
CA GLY A 428 12.67 33.08 2.72
C GLY A 428 13.88 33.16 1.79
N VAL A 429 13.87 32.56 0.59
CA VAL A 429 14.91 32.87 -0.39
C VAL A 429 14.51 34.14 -1.13
N ALA A 430 15.13 35.25 -0.76
CA ALA A 430 15.02 36.51 -1.49
C ALA A 430 15.27 36.25 -2.98
N LYS A 431 14.22 36.34 -3.80
CA LYS A 431 14.38 36.54 -5.24
C LYS A 431 15.12 37.87 -5.39
N LYS A 432 16.32 37.85 -5.96
CA LYS A 432 16.91 39.06 -6.55
C LYS A 432 15.89 39.60 -7.55
N SER A 433 15.28 40.72 -7.21
CA SER A 433 14.46 41.48 -8.13
C SER A 433 15.35 41.98 -9.26
N VAL A 434 15.00 41.59 -10.48
CA VAL A 434 15.50 42.25 -11.69
C VAL A 434 14.74 43.56 -11.79
N SER A 435 15.49 44.66 -11.80
CA SER A 435 14.95 46.00 -12.05
C SER A 435 14.42 46.09 -13.47
N SER A 436 13.20 46.60 -13.64
CA SER A 436 12.81 47.27 -14.86
C SER A 436 11.97 48.49 -14.50
N ASN A 437 12.57 49.66 -14.73
CA ASN A 437 11.91 50.95 -14.72
C ASN A 437 10.75 50.95 -15.73
N THR A 438 9.60 51.46 -15.32
CA THR A 438 8.83 52.40 -16.16
C THR A 438 7.91 53.23 -15.26
N SER A 439 8.08 54.54 -15.40
CA SER A 439 7.31 55.64 -14.82
C SER A 439 5.92 55.76 -15.45
N ALA A 440 4.91 56.09 -14.64
CA ALA A 440 3.87 57.04 -15.01
C ALA A 440 3.18 57.60 -13.75
N ASN A 441 3.18 58.93 -13.66
CA ASN A 441 2.57 59.76 -12.62
C ASN A 441 1.04 59.63 -12.58
N VAL A 442 0.45 59.60 -11.39
CA VAL A 442 -0.84 60.25 -11.08
C VAL A 442 -0.79 60.83 -9.65
N ALA A 443 -1.37 62.01 -9.51
CA ALA A 443 -1.28 63.02 -8.44
C ALA A 443 -1.79 62.60 -7.03
N PRO A 444 -1.41 63.34 -5.96
CA PRO A 444 -1.73 62.99 -4.58
C PRO A 444 -3.13 63.48 -4.18
N ALA A 445 -3.93 62.57 -3.62
CA ALA A 445 -5.16 62.93 -2.90
C ALA A 445 -4.86 62.99 -1.39
N GLU A 446 -5.50 63.97 -0.76
CA GLU A 446 -5.21 64.56 0.53
C GLU A 446 -5.18 63.59 1.72
N VAL A 447 -4.26 63.88 2.64
CA VAL A 447 -4.16 63.29 3.98
C VAL A 447 -5.35 63.80 4.79
N VAL A 448 -6.32 62.92 5.05
CA VAL A 448 -7.26 63.11 6.16
C VAL A 448 -6.65 62.44 7.37
N ASP A 449 -5.88 63.22 8.13
CA ASP A 449 -5.53 62.91 9.51
C ASP A 449 -6.81 62.99 10.35
N THR A 450 -7.48 61.85 10.51
CA THR A 450 -8.31 61.60 11.68
C THR A 450 -8.01 60.20 12.17
N ILE A 451 -6.98 60.11 13.01
CA ILE A 451 -6.87 59.08 14.04
C ILE A 451 -8.16 59.19 14.87
N PRO A 452 -9.01 58.15 14.97
CA PRO A 452 -10.07 58.18 15.97
C PRO A 452 -9.41 58.10 17.35
N ASP A 453 -9.72 59.10 18.16
CA ASP A 453 -9.35 59.23 19.56
C ASP A 453 -9.61 57.95 20.37
N LEU A 454 -8.85 57.83 21.45
CA LEU A 454 -9.01 56.89 22.56
C LEU A 454 -10.50 56.73 22.99
N PRO A 455 -10.86 55.56 23.55
CA PRO A 455 -12.25 55.14 23.64
C PRO A 455 -13.08 56.04 24.56
N ARG A 456 -14.31 56.36 24.12
CA ARG A 456 -15.38 56.82 25.01
C ARG A 456 -15.51 55.85 26.18
N GLU A 457 -15.69 56.38 27.39
CA GLU A 457 -15.95 55.58 28.59
C GLU A 457 -17.04 54.53 28.30
N GLY A 458 -16.70 53.25 28.44
CA GLY A 458 -17.61 52.12 28.21
C GLY A 458 -17.28 51.18 27.03
N VAL A 459 -16.34 51.51 26.13
CA VAL A 459 -15.97 50.62 25.01
C VAL A 459 -14.84 49.67 25.43
N HIS A 460 -15.16 48.40 25.69
CA HIS A 460 -14.16 47.40 26.00
C HIS A 460 -13.40 46.96 24.73
N LYS A 461 -12.07 47.08 24.73
CA LYS A 461 -11.23 46.62 23.62
C LYS A 461 -11.36 45.10 23.44
N LEU A 462 -11.64 44.65 22.22
CA LEU A 462 -11.69 43.24 21.85
C LEU A 462 -10.34 42.83 21.26
N THR A 463 -9.75 41.76 21.80
CA THR A 463 -8.45 41.28 21.33
C THR A 463 -8.47 39.78 21.10
N LYS A 464 -7.97 39.34 19.95
CA LYS A 464 -7.73 37.94 19.63
C LYS A 464 -6.29 37.56 19.98
N VAL A 465 -6.12 36.53 20.79
CA VAL A 465 -4.84 35.91 21.08
C VAL A 465 -4.80 34.54 20.39
N VAL A 466 -3.84 34.36 19.49
CA VAL A 466 -3.60 33.09 18.81
C VAL A 466 -2.31 32.47 19.32
N ILE A 467 -2.37 31.25 19.83
CA ILE A 467 -1.23 30.54 20.40
C ILE A 467 -1.00 29.25 19.62
N ILE A 468 0.20 29.07 19.08
CA ILE A 468 0.59 27.81 18.42
C ILE A 468 1.57 27.09 19.34
N THR A 469 1.18 25.96 19.93
CA THR A 469 2.01 25.22 20.91
C THR A 469 1.88 23.70 20.77
N ARG A 470 2.57 22.94 21.63
CA ARG A 470 2.54 21.47 21.70
C ARG A 470 1.23 20.98 22.31
N GLN A 471 0.70 19.86 21.80
CA GLN A 471 -0.55 19.27 22.29
C GLN A 471 -0.48 18.80 23.75
N SER A 472 0.69 18.33 24.20
CA SER A 472 0.87 17.76 25.55
C SER A 472 0.65 18.74 26.71
N LYS A 473 0.54 20.05 26.43
CA LYS A 473 0.32 21.09 27.44
C LYS A 473 -1.09 21.66 27.41
N LEU A 474 -1.97 21.09 26.59
CA LEU A 474 -3.32 21.63 26.39
C LEU A 474 -4.15 21.62 27.67
N GLU A 475 -4.18 20.51 28.41
CA GLU A 475 -4.98 20.39 29.63
C GLU A 475 -4.53 21.38 30.71
N GLU A 476 -3.21 21.43 30.98
CA GLU A 476 -2.62 22.39 31.91
C GLU A 476 -2.93 23.85 31.50
N PHE A 477 -2.87 24.12 30.19
CA PHE A 477 -3.18 25.43 29.63
C PHE A 477 -4.66 25.80 29.82
N MET A 478 -5.59 24.91 29.50
CA MET A 478 -7.03 25.14 29.66
C MET A 478 -7.39 25.41 31.12
N HIS A 479 -6.82 24.66 32.06
CA HIS A 479 -7.04 24.89 33.49
C HIS A 479 -6.58 26.29 33.91
N ALA A 480 -5.36 26.69 33.52
CA ALA A 480 -4.81 27.99 33.88
C ALA A 480 -5.54 29.16 33.19
N MET A 481 -6.09 28.96 32.00
CA MET A 481 -6.94 29.95 31.32
C MET A 481 -8.28 30.13 32.06
N ASN A 482 -8.88 29.03 32.54
CA ASN A 482 -10.12 29.08 33.31
C ASN A 482 -9.94 29.82 34.65
N GLU A 483 -8.82 29.61 35.35
CA GLU A 483 -8.48 30.33 36.60
C GLU A 483 -8.42 31.86 36.44
N ILE A 484 -8.07 32.34 35.25
CA ILE A 484 -8.03 33.78 34.94
C ILE A 484 -9.31 34.30 34.26
N GLY A 485 -10.37 33.49 34.22
CA GLY A 485 -11.68 33.87 33.70
C GLY A 485 -11.85 33.79 32.19
N VAL A 486 -11.01 33.02 31.48
CA VAL A 486 -11.16 32.76 30.04
C VAL A 486 -11.95 31.46 29.84
N THR A 487 -13.22 31.58 29.46
CA THR A 487 -14.14 30.44 29.27
C THR A 487 -14.25 30.00 27.81
N GLY A 488 -14.08 30.92 26.85
CA GLY A 488 -14.15 30.65 25.41
C GLY A 488 -12.79 30.41 24.75
N ILE A 489 -12.53 29.17 24.33
CA ILE A 489 -11.31 28.78 23.61
C ILE A 489 -11.68 27.96 22.37
N THR A 490 -11.15 28.34 21.20
CA THR A 490 -11.25 27.52 19.98
C THR A 490 -9.91 26.85 19.71
N ILE A 491 -9.92 25.56 19.41
CA ILE A 491 -8.70 24.77 19.18
C ILE A 491 -8.76 24.15 17.78
N THR A 492 -7.67 24.30 17.03
CA THR A 492 -7.48 23.67 15.72
C THR A 492 -6.18 22.88 15.73
N ASN A 493 -6.22 21.63 15.28
CA ASN A 493 -5.00 20.87 15.03
C ASN A 493 -4.28 21.45 13.81
N VAL A 494 -3.00 21.78 13.97
CA VAL A 494 -2.17 22.36 12.90
C VAL A 494 -0.83 21.65 12.83
N MET A 495 -0.20 21.72 11.67
CA MET A 495 1.11 21.11 11.42
C MET A 495 2.14 22.24 11.24
N GLY A 496 3.28 22.17 11.92
CA GLY A 496 4.30 23.23 11.83
C GLY A 496 5.73 22.71 11.97
N CYS A 497 6.67 23.31 11.24
CA CYS A 497 8.10 23.00 11.31
C CYS A 497 8.88 24.21 11.88
N GLY A 498 9.92 23.95 12.68
CA GLY A 498 10.82 24.96 13.25
C GLY A 498 12.29 24.70 12.91
N VAL A 499 13.23 25.42 13.53
CA VAL A 499 14.69 25.28 13.30
C VAL A 499 15.26 23.92 13.73
N GLN A 500 14.44 23.07 14.32
CA GLN A 500 14.77 21.68 14.62
C GLN A 500 14.97 20.91 13.29
N LYS A 501 16.22 20.80 12.85
CA LYS A 501 16.63 19.76 11.91
C LYS A 501 16.36 18.42 12.61
N GLY A 502 15.18 17.84 12.37
CA GLY A 502 14.70 16.64 13.04
C GLY A 502 15.67 15.46 12.90
N ALA A 503 15.59 14.52 13.84
CA ALA A 503 16.29 13.24 13.73
C ALA A 503 15.91 12.56 12.41
N ARG A 504 16.91 12.06 11.67
CA ARG A 504 16.70 11.35 10.41
C ARG A 504 15.82 10.11 10.64
N SER A 505 14.66 10.05 9.99
CA SER A 505 13.81 8.86 9.93
C SER A 505 13.87 8.23 8.55
N TYR A 506 13.68 6.92 8.48
CA TYR A 506 13.65 6.14 7.23
C TYR A 506 12.27 5.52 7.02
N TYR A 507 11.84 5.46 5.76
CA TYR A 507 10.70 4.67 5.32
C TYR A 507 11.15 3.79 4.16
N ARG A 508 11.18 2.48 4.37
CA ARG A 508 11.64 1.48 3.39
C ARG A 508 13.02 1.80 2.81
N GLY A 509 13.93 2.25 3.67
CA GLY A 509 15.30 2.59 3.28
C GLY A 509 15.46 3.95 2.59
N VAL A 510 14.40 4.74 2.43
CA VAL A 510 14.47 6.13 1.95
C VAL A 510 14.41 7.09 3.13
N GLU A 511 15.35 8.03 3.20
CA GLU A 511 15.39 9.08 4.22
C GLU A 511 14.20 10.03 4.03
N MET A 512 13.45 10.29 5.10
CA MET A 512 12.33 11.23 5.08
C MET A 512 12.82 12.67 5.24
N ASP A 513 12.31 13.58 4.40
CA ASP A 513 12.53 15.03 4.53
C ASP A 513 11.82 15.57 5.80
N MET A 514 12.22 16.74 6.30
CA MET A 514 11.72 17.34 7.56
C MET A 514 10.19 17.33 7.67
N ASN A 515 9.66 16.61 8.67
CA ASN A 515 8.24 16.56 8.95
C ASN A 515 7.75 17.84 9.64
N LEU A 516 6.55 18.29 9.25
CA LEU A 516 5.77 19.17 10.09
C LEU A 516 5.38 18.38 11.35
N LEU A 517 5.55 18.96 12.52
CA LEU A 517 5.15 18.34 13.79
C LEU A 517 3.71 18.75 14.11
N PRO A 518 2.89 17.82 14.65
CA PRO A 518 1.59 18.16 15.19
C PRO A 518 1.71 19.22 16.28
N LYS A 519 0.89 20.27 16.15
CA LYS A 519 0.74 21.37 17.06
C LYS A 519 -0.74 21.68 17.21
N ILE A 520 -1.07 22.44 18.23
CA ILE A 520 -2.39 23.01 18.40
C ILE A 520 -2.31 24.50 18.17
N LYS A 521 -3.26 25.04 17.40
CA LYS A 521 -3.55 26.46 17.28
C LYS A 521 -4.74 26.75 18.19
N ILE A 522 -4.50 27.54 19.21
CA ILE A 522 -5.48 27.97 20.19
C ILE A 522 -5.85 29.41 19.84
N GLU A 523 -7.13 29.70 19.71
CA GLU A 523 -7.65 31.04 19.44
C GLU A 523 -8.57 31.45 20.59
N ILE A 524 -8.23 32.56 21.22
CA ILE A 524 -8.92 33.12 22.37
C ILE A 524 -9.31 34.55 22.02
N VAL A 525 -10.55 34.92 22.30
CA VAL A 525 -11.01 36.30 22.19
C VAL A 525 -11.32 36.81 23.58
N VAL A 526 -10.66 37.89 23.99
CA VAL A 526 -10.82 38.48 25.34
C VAL A 526 -11.20 39.94 25.27
N SER A 527 -11.94 40.37 26.30
CA SER A 527 -12.34 41.76 26.50
C SER A 527 -12.19 42.21 27.96
N LEU A 528 -12.78 41.48 28.92
CA LEU A 528 -12.61 41.74 30.37
C LEU A 528 -11.22 41.36 30.88
N VAL A 529 -10.75 40.18 30.49
CA VAL A 529 -9.46 39.66 30.94
C VAL A 529 -8.35 40.43 30.23
N PRO A 530 -7.42 41.06 30.97
CA PRO A 530 -6.32 41.79 30.35
C PRO A 530 -5.47 40.86 29.46
N VAL A 531 -5.21 41.28 28.23
CA VAL A 531 -4.41 40.51 27.24
C VAL A 531 -3.05 40.11 27.82
N LYS A 532 -2.43 41.00 28.61
CA LYS A 532 -1.15 40.73 29.27
C LYS A 532 -1.25 39.54 30.23
N THR A 533 -2.33 39.42 30.99
CA THR A 533 -2.58 38.29 31.88
C THR A 533 -2.67 36.98 31.10
N VAL A 534 -3.38 36.98 29.96
CA VAL A 534 -3.47 35.80 29.08
C VAL A 534 -2.09 35.39 28.57
N ILE A 535 -1.28 36.35 28.09
CA ILE A 535 0.06 36.08 27.55
C ILE A 535 1.02 35.60 28.65
N ASP A 536 1.01 36.22 29.82
CA ASP A 536 1.91 35.87 30.92
C ASP A 536 1.57 34.49 31.50
N THR A 537 0.28 34.17 31.64
CA THR A 537 -0.17 32.82 32.03
C THR A 537 0.20 31.78 30.96
N ALA A 538 -0.02 32.08 29.67
CA ALA A 538 0.40 31.21 28.57
C ALA A 538 1.91 30.95 28.59
N LYS A 539 2.73 31.99 28.78
CA LYS A 539 4.18 31.85 28.91
C LYS A 539 4.56 30.99 30.10
N LYS A 540 3.92 31.18 31.26
CA LYS A 540 4.23 30.41 32.48
C LYS A 540 3.93 28.91 32.29
N VAL A 541 2.81 28.57 31.67
CA VAL A 541 2.32 27.18 31.57
C VAL A 541 2.95 26.44 30.39
N LEU A 542 3.13 27.12 29.26
CA LEU A 542 3.62 26.50 28.03
C LEU A 542 5.15 26.45 27.95
N HIS A 543 5.86 27.18 28.82
CA HIS A 543 7.32 27.22 28.80
C HIS A 543 7.94 25.97 29.44
N THR A 544 8.78 25.30 28.67
CA THR A 544 9.58 24.15 29.13
C THR A 544 11.08 24.38 28.94
N GLY A 545 11.47 25.50 28.31
CA GLY A 545 12.86 25.79 27.95
C GLY A 545 13.34 25.01 26.71
N GLN A 546 12.48 24.19 26.11
CA GLN A 546 12.81 23.39 24.95
C GLN A 546 12.22 24.00 23.67
N TYR A 547 12.88 23.74 22.54
CA TYR A 547 12.32 24.06 21.23
C TYR A 547 10.93 23.40 21.05
N GLY A 548 9.91 24.21 20.71
CA GLY A 548 8.53 23.74 20.55
C GLY A 548 7.51 24.35 21.51
N ASP A 549 7.94 25.16 22.50
CA ASP A 549 7.05 25.87 23.43
C ASP A 549 5.97 26.72 22.75
N GLY A 550 6.27 27.26 21.56
CA GLY A 550 5.27 27.87 20.69
C GLY A 550 5.48 29.34 20.38
N LYS A 551 4.45 29.98 19.80
CA LYS A 551 4.40 31.41 19.52
C LYS A 551 3.02 31.95 19.87
N VAL A 552 2.97 33.19 20.34
CA VAL A 552 1.72 33.93 20.62
C VAL A 552 1.62 35.09 19.64
N PHE A 553 0.46 35.25 19.02
CA PHE A 553 0.11 36.34 18.11
C PHE A 553 -1.08 37.09 18.69
N VAL A 554 -1.08 38.40 18.57
CA VAL A 554 -2.12 39.27 19.13
C VAL A 554 -2.69 40.11 17.99
N TYR A 555 -4.01 40.13 17.88
CA TYR A 555 -4.74 40.87 16.86
C TYR A 555 -5.84 41.69 17.52
N ASP A 556 -6.07 42.89 17.00
CA ASP A 556 -7.24 43.67 17.36
C ASP A 556 -8.47 43.12 16.62
N ILE A 557 -9.60 43.04 17.32
CA ILE A 557 -10.88 42.64 16.72
C ILE A 557 -11.76 43.88 16.61
N GLU A 558 -12.34 44.08 15.43
CA GLU A 558 -13.30 45.17 15.19
C GLU A 558 -14.62 44.92 15.94
N ASN A 559 -15.22 43.74 15.78
CA ASN A 559 -16.48 43.38 16.44
C ASN A 559 -16.62 41.87 16.66
N VAL A 560 -17.50 41.47 17.58
CA VAL A 560 -17.93 40.08 17.82
C VAL A 560 -19.45 40.08 17.85
N VAL A 561 -20.12 39.14 17.18
CA VAL A 561 -21.58 39.08 17.13
C VAL A 561 -22.06 37.72 17.63
N LYS A 562 -22.91 37.70 18.67
CA LYS A 562 -23.49 36.47 19.21
C LYS A 562 -24.71 36.09 18.39
N ILE A 563 -24.59 35.05 17.57
CA ILE A 563 -25.63 34.63 16.59
C ILE A 563 -27.00 34.43 17.24
N ARG A 564 -27.06 33.84 18.44
CA ARG A 564 -28.33 33.50 19.12
C ARG A 564 -29.15 34.73 19.53
N THR A 565 -28.49 35.78 20.00
CA THR A 565 -29.14 36.94 20.65
C THR A 565 -29.00 38.22 19.82
N GLY A 566 -28.09 38.25 18.84
CA GLY A 566 -27.74 39.46 18.09
C GLY A 566 -26.88 40.46 18.88
N GLU A 567 -26.49 40.13 20.12
CA GLU A 567 -25.60 40.98 20.93
C GLU A 567 -24.26 41.16 20.21
N GLU A 568 -23.69 42.36 20.30
CA GLU A 568 -22.43 42.71 19.65
C GLU A 568 -21.34 43.11 20.65
N GLY A 569 -20.10 43.12 20.17
CA GLY A 569 -18.90 43.52 20.88
C GLY A 569 -18.71 42.81 22.22
N PHE A 570 -18.71 43.58 23.29
CA PHE A 570 -18.49 43.11 24.65
C PHE A 570 -19.58 42.15 25.14
N GLU A 571 -20.84 42.50 24.90
CA GLU A 571 -22.02 41.73 25.36
C GLU A 571 -22.07 40.36 24.67
N ALA A 572 -21.61 40.31 23.42
CA ALA A 572 -21.48 39.07 22.66
C ALA A 572 -20.51 38.05 23.31
N LEU A 573 -19.54 38.51 24.11
CA LEU A 573 -18.56 37.67 24.79
C LEU A 573 -18.95 37.30 26.23
N GLN A 574 -20.00 37.92 26.78
CA GLN A 574 -20.47 37.57 28.11
C GLN A 574 -21.41 36.37 28.03
N ASP A 575 -21.16 35.34 28.84
CA ASP A 575 -22.11 34.26 29.08
C ASP A 575 -23.25 34.83 29.94
N THR A 576 -24.27 35.40 29.30
CA THR A 576 -25.53 35.73 29.98
C THR A 576 -26.12 34.43 30.53
N GLN A 577 -26.45 34.43 31.83
CA GLN A 577 -27.05 33.27 32.52
C GLN A 577 -28.18 32.66 31.67
N PRO A 578 -28.38 31.33 31.73
CA PRO A 578 -29.46 30.70 30.98
C PRO A 578 -30.79 31.37 31.38
N LEU A 579 -31.51 31.88 30.38
CA LEU A 579 -32.92 32.23 30.54
C LEU A 579 -33.65 30.94 30.92
N GLU A 580 -34.37 30.97 32.04
CA GLU A 580 -35.28 29.90 32.48
C GLU A 580 -36.30 29.51 31.40
#